data_AF-A0A3N5YJQ2-F1
#
_entry.id   AF-A0A3N5YJQ2-F1
#
_cell.length_a   1.000
_cell.length_b   1.000
_cell.length_c   1.000
_cell.angle_alpha   90.00
_cell.angle_beta   90.00
_cell.angle_gamma   90.00
#
_symmetry.space_group_name_H-M   'P 1'
#
loop_
_entity.id
_entity.type
_entity.pdbx_description
1 polymer ?
#
loop_
_entity_poly.entity_id
_entity_poly.type
_entity_poly.pdbx_seq_one_letter_code
_entity_poly.pdbx_strand_id
1 'polypeptide(L)'
;MMRRVSCLLSLLAMAACGTGGTQGPARAEHHEEEPPGARELKVPAETQKKWGVVTGPVTRETLTGGVTLPGVMALNGQRSAQISTLLEGKVTSIGADLGDEVHGGQVLVVLHAPAFAQAQTALLQAHARRNLARREFDRARELMKDEAIQQREYQRRESELEAATTEYGLAESQLHSCGWGHPEIDALVARAGRGIGDLSDLVEPTLRVTSPIGGRVITRDVVIGEHVHPDKLLFTVSDLGTLWATLDAREKDLPSLA
;
A
#
# COMPACT_ATOMS: atom_id res chain seq x y z
N MET A 1 -2.46 29.25 22.02
CA MET A 1 -1.07 29.61 22.37
C MET A 1 -0.40 30.22 21.14
N MET A 2 -0.20 31.54 21.13
CA MET A 2 0.58 32.22 20.07
C MET A 2 2.06 32.16 20.40
N ARG A 3 2.92 32.05 19.38
CA ARG A 3 4.35 32.40 19.51
C ARG A 3 4.93 32.93 18.20
N ARG A 4 4.83 34.25 18.02
CA ARG A 4 5.68 35.03 17.10
C ARG A 4 6.91 35.52 17.86
N VAL A 5 8.12 35.26 17.37
CA VAL A 5 9.39 35.99 17.61
C VAL A 5 10.25 35.65 16.37
N SER A 6 10.67 36.50 15.43
CA SER A 6 10.91 37.95 15.32
C SER A 6 12.32 38.42 15.70
N CYS A 7 13.15 38.67 14.66
CA CYS A 7 14.32 39.59 14.63
C CYS A 7 15.50 39.24 15.58
N LEU A 8 16.71 39.83 15.55
CA LEU A 8 17.41 40.84 14.70
C LEU A 8 18.71 40.17 14.14
N LEU A 9 19.71 40.77 13.48
CA LEU A 9 20.44 42.06 13.53
C LEU A 9 21.36 42.06 12.28
N SER A 10 21.73 43.15 11.58
CA SER A 10 22.63 44.27 11.96
C SER A 10 22.94 45.07 10.66
N LEU A 11 23.37 46.35 10.60
CA LEU A 11 23.63 47.41 11.59
C LEU A 11 23.63 48.79 10.87
N LEU A 12 23.21 49.88 11.56
CA LEU A 12 23.75 51.27 11.60
C LEU A 12 24.18 52.06 10.32
N ALA A 13 24.13 53.40 10.26
CA ALA A 13 23.89 54.43 11.29
C ALA A 13 23.32 55.77 10.74
N MET A 14 22.74 56.57 11.66
CA MET A 14 22.80 58.06 11.85
C MET A 14 23.42 58.96 10.76
N ALA A 15 23.05 60.24 10.54
CA ALA A 15 21.99 61.15 11.03
C ALA A 15 21.99 62.40 10.07
N ALA A 16 21.37 63.58 10.26
CA ALA A 16 20.62 64.23 11.35
C ALA A 16 19.62 65.29 10.77
N CYS A 17 19.00 66.13 11.62
CA CYS A 17 18.25 67.33 11.20
C CYS A 17 19.10 68.61 11.28
N GLY A 18 18.87 69.57 10.38
CA GLY A 18 19.50 70.90 10.42
C GLY A 18 18.78 71.91 9.51
N THR A 19 18.05 72.85 10.11
CA THR A 19 17.26 73.89 9.43
C THR A 19 18.09 75.14 9.10
N GLY A 20 17.82 75.78 7.95
CA GLY A 20 18.27 77.16 7.69
C GLY A 20 18.31 77.48 6.20
N GLY A 21 17.41 78.34 5.72
CA GLY A 21 17.44 78.84 4.35
C GLY A 21 17.93 80.29 4.28
N THR A 22 18.60 80.66 3.19
CA THR A 22 18.20 81.79 2.31
C THR A 22 19.16 81.93 1.12
N GLN A 23 18.57 82.03 -0.08
CA GLN A 23 18.99 82.81 -1.27
C GLN A 23 20.37 82.49 -1.92
N GLY A 24 20.35 82.33 -3.26
CA GLY A 24 21.52 82.02 -4.10
C GLY A 24 22.46 83.22 -4.36
N PRO A 25 23.47 83.06 -5.24
CA PRO A 25 23.21 82.82 -6.65
C PRO A 25 24.08 81.71 -7.32
N ALA A 26 23.93 81.56 -8.64
CA ALA A 26 24.48 80.47 -9.45
C ALA A 26 25.99 80.53 -9.72
N ARG A 27 26.63 79.34 -9.85
CA ARG A 27 27.50 78.96 -11.00
C ARG A 27 27.90 77.46 -11.01
N ALA A 28 27.79 76.85 -12.20
CA ALA A 28 28.50 75.67 -12.76
C ALA A 28 28.62 74.31 -12.02
N GLU A 29 28.18 73.27 -12.75
CA GLU A 29 28.79 71.93 -12.95
C GLU A 29 28.96 70.95 -11.76
N HIS A 30 28.30 69.77 -11.84
CA HIS A 30 28.94 68.51 -12.26
C HIS A 30 27.91 67.36 -12.50
N HIS A 31 28.37 66.29 -13.16
CA HIS A 31 27.62 65.09 -13.60
C HIS A 31 27.13 64.19 -12.45
N GLU A 32 26.08 63.41 -12.71
CA GLU A 32 26.04 61.98 -12.32
C GLU A 32 25.17 61.16 -13.31
N GLU A 33 25.39 59.83 -13.35
CA GLU A 33 25.34 59.01 -14.57
C GLU A 33 23.99 58.30 -14.92
N GLU A 34 23.90 57.82 -16.17
CA GLU A 34 22.74 57.09 -16.73
C GLU A 34 22.55 55.67 -16.17
N PRO A 35 21.31 55.19 -15.98
CA PRO A 35 20.97 53.77 -15.98
C PRO A 35 20.88 53.21 -17.42
N PRO A 36 21.15 51.92 -17.65
CA PRO A 36 21.40 51.41 -18.99
C PRO A 36 20.15 51.01 -19.79
N GLY A 37 20.17 51.30 -21.09
CA GLY A 37 19.87 50.27 -22.08
C GLY A 37 18.50 50.25 -22.77
N ALA A 38 17.63 51.25 -22.58
CA ALA A 38 16.49 51.43 -23.49
C ALA A 38 16.97 52.03 -24.82
N ARG A 39 17.31 51.20 -25.81
CA ARG A 39 17.55 51.65 -27.20
C ARG A 39 16.24 52.09 -27.86
N GLU A 40 15.75 53.27 -27.49
CA GLU A 40 14.64 53.94 -28.19
C GLU A 40 15.05 54.27 -29.63
N LEU A 41 14.63 53.43 -30.57
CA LEU A 41 14.80 53.71 -31.99
C LEU A 41 13.74 54.76 -32.41
N LYS A 42 14.10 56.05 -32.34
CA LYS A 42 13.25 57.17 -32.79
C LYS A 42 13.16 57.19 -34.32
N VAL A 43 12.32 56.32 -34.88
CA VAL A 43 12.05 56.23 -36.32
C VAL A 43 11.06 57.33 -36.74
N PRO A 44 11.42 58.23 -37.68
CA PRO A 44 10.48 59.21 -38.21
C PRO A 44 9.24 58.58 -38.86
N ALA A 45 8.08 59.23 -38.75
CA ALA A 45 6.80 58.69 -39.18
C ALA A 45 6.72 58.32 -40.68
N GLU A 46 7.53 58.98 -41.53
CA GLU A 46 7.64 58.63 -42.96
C GLU A 46 8.32 57.27 -43.19
N THR A 47 9.36 56.99 -42.39
CA THR A 47 10.10 55.72 -42.46
C THR A 47 9.26 54.57 -41.89
N GLN A 48 8.47 54.81 -40.84
CA GLN A 48 7.51 53.83 -40.32
C GLN A 48 6.47 53.42 -41.38
N LYS A 49 5.96 54.37 -42.17
CA LYS A 49 5.05 54.08 -43.29
C LYS A 49 5.73 53.30 -44.42
N LYS A 50 6.98 53.63 -44.77
CA LYS A 50 7.77 52.85 -45.75
C LYS A 50 8.09 51.43 -45.30
N TRP A 51 8.19 51.19 -43.99
CA TRP A 51 8.44 49.86 -43.41
C TRP A 51 7.17 49.08 -43.07
N GLY A 52 5.97 49.60 -43.40
CA GLY A 52 4.70 48.89 -43.21
C GLY A 52 4.35 48.61 -41.74
N VAL A 53 4.85 49.43 -40.80
CA VAL A 53 4.62 49.21 -39.35
C VAL A 53 3.18 49.54 -39.00
N VAL A 54 2.35 48.52 -38.84
CA VAL A 54 0.97 48.62 -38.34
C VAL A 54 1.00 48.53 -36.82
N THR A 55 0.44 49.54 -36.14
CA THR A 55 0.23 49.54 -34.70
C THR A 55 -1.26 49.41 -34.37
N GLY A 56 -1.56 48.74 -33.25
CA GLY A 56 -2.92 48.59 -32.73
C GLY A 56 -2.94 48.79 -31.21
N PRO A 57 -4.08 49.18 -30.63
CA PRO A 57 -4.21 49.35 -29.18
C PRO A 57 -4.05 47.99 -28.48
N VAL A 58 -3.29 47.96 -27.38
CA VAL A 58 -3.08 46.74 -26.59
C VAL A 58 -4.34 46.46 -25.75
N THR A 59 -5.19 45.56 -26.25
CA THR A 59 -6.37 45.07 -25.51
C THR A 59 -5.98 43.83 -24.72
N ARG A 60 -6.33 43.79 -23.42
CA ARG A 60 -6.24 42.56 -22.62
C ARG A 60 -7.48 41.72 -22.86
N GLU A 61 -7.30 40.57 -23.48
CA GLU A 61 -8.35 39.60 -23.71
C GLU A 61 -8.07 38.32 -22.90
N THR A 62 -9.12 37.74 -22.31
CA THR A 62 -9.00 36.54 -21.47
C THR A 62 -8.89 35.31 -22.35
N LEU A 63 -7.66 34.98 -22.76
CA LEU A 63 -7.37 33.78 -23.55
C LEU A 63 -7.63 32.51 -22.73
N THR A 64 -8.78 31.86 -22.95
CA THR A 64 -9.09 30.53 -22.41
C THR A 64 -8.34 29.46 -23.22
N GLY A 65 -7.04 29.34 -22.97
CA GLY A 65 -6.20 28.29 -23.55
C GLY A 65 -6.44 26.95 -22.87
N GLY A 66 -6.76 25.91 -23.64
CA GLY A 66 -6.68 24.51 -23.18
C GLY A 66 -5.29 23.94 -23.50
N VAL A 67 -4.66 23.25 -22.54
CA VAL A 67 -3.39 22.57 -22.76
C VAL A 67 -3.63 21.06 -22.87
N THR A 68 -3.28 20.51 -24.03
CA THR A 68 -3.36 19.08 -24.31
C THR A 68 -2.07 18.40 -23.86
N LEU A 69 -2.11 17.72 -22.71
CA LEU A 69 -1.02 16.89 -22.24
C LEU A 69 -1.17 15.45 -22.77
N PRO A 70 -0.09 14.81 -23.27
CA PRO A 70 -0.10 13.36 -23.44
C PRO A 70 -0.17 12.68 -22.07
N GLY A 71 -0.81 11.52 -22.01
CA GLY A 71 -0.88 10.76 -20.77
C GLY A 71 -1.39 9.35 -20.97
N VAL A 72 -1.29 8.56 -19.90
CA VAL A 72 -1.65 7.14 -19.87
C VAL A 72 -2.60 6.87 -18.71
N MET A 73 -3.55 5.96 -18.91
CA MET A 73 -4.35 5.43 -17.80
C MET A 73 -3.56 4.37 -17.06
N ALA A 74 -3.37 4.57 -15.77
CA ALA A 74 -2.75 3.62 -14.85
C ALA A 74 -3.81 3.04 -13.89
N LEU A 75 -3.59 1.80 -13.46
CA LEU A 75 -4.38 1.20 -12.38
C LEU A 75 -4.10 1.93 -11.07
N ASN A 76 -5.15 2.10 -10.25
CA ASN A 76 -4.98 2.62 -8.91
C ASN A 76 -4.35 1.54 -8.01
N GLY A 77 -3.06 1.66 -7.73
CA GLY A 77 -2.31 0.69 -6.92
C GLY A 77 -2.84 0.52 -5.48
N GLN A 78 -3.65 1.44 -4.96
CA GLN A 78 -4.34 1.28 -3.67
C GLN A 78 -5.64 0.45 -3.76
N ARG A 79 -6.13 0.17 -4.99
CA ARG A 79 -7.30 -0.68 -5.29
C ARG A 79 -6.94 -1.84 -6.22
N SER A 80 -5.67 -2.24 -6.23
CA SER A 80 -5.14 -3.39 -6.96
C SER A 80 -4.52 -4.37 -5.98
N ALA A 81 -4.82 -5.66 -6.15
CA ALA A 81 -4.22 -6.76 -5.40
C ALA A 81 -3.48 -7.69 -6.35
N GLN A 82 -2.20 -7.93 -6.06
CA GLN A 82 -1.42 -8.99 -6.68
C GLN A 82 -1.56 -10.24 -5.82
N ILE A 83 -1.91 -11.37 -6.44
CA ILE A 83 -2.31 -12.58 -5.74
C ILE A 83 -1.31 -13.69 -6.10
N SER A 84 -0.50 -14.08 -5.13
CA SER A 84 0.36 -15.25 -5.16
C SER A 84 -0.18 -16.34 -4.20
N THR A 85 0.49 -17.48 -4.18
CA THR A 85 0.27 -18.53 -3.16
C THR A 85 1.39 -18.48 -2.12
N LEU A 86 1.11 -18.85 -0.86
CA LEU A 86 2.19 -19.07 0.13
C LEU A 86 2.79 -20.48 0.05
N LEU A 87 2.07 -21.43 -0.55
CA LEU A 87 2.49 -22.83 -0.66
C LEU A 87 2.65 -23.21 -2.13
N GLU A 88 3.70 -23.96 -2.44
CA GLU A 88 3.85 -24.57 -3.75
C GLU A 88 2.83 -25.71 -3.95
N GLY A 89 2.41 -25.92 -5.20
CA GLY A 89 1.35 -26.86 -5.51
C GLY A 89 1.01 -26.93 -7.00
N LYS A 90 0.23 -27.95 -7.36
CA LYS A 90 -0.23 -28.16 -8.74
C LYS A 90 -1.63 -27.59 -8.93
N VAL A 91 -1.83 -26.79 -9.98
CA VAL A 91 -3.13 -26.23 -10.34
C VAL A 91 -4.09 -27.35 -10.74
N THR A 92 -5.19 -27.47 -10.01
CA THR A 92 -6.23 -28.49 -10.26
C THR A 92 -7.42 -27.90 -11.03
N SER A 93 -7.85 -26.69 -10.67
CA SER A 93 -8.87 -25.95 -11.43
C SER A 93 -8.68 -24.44 -11.31
N ILE A 94 -9.17 -23.71 -12.31
CA ILE A 94 -9.23 -22.25 -12.36
C ILE A 94 -10.71 -21.86 -12.29
N GLY A 95 -11.03 -20.86 -11.45
CA GLY A 95 -12.39 -20.40 -11.18
C GLY A 95 -12.72 -18.99 -11.69
N ALA A 96 -11.73 -18.27 -12.21
CA ALA A 96 -11.88 -16.96 -12.84
C ALA A 96 -10.87 -16.80 -13.98
N ASP A 97 -11.29 -16.18 -15.08
CA ASP A 97 -10.47 -15.92 -16.26
C ASP A 97 -10.16 -14.43 -16.44
N LEU A 98 -9.29 -14.11 -17.41
CA LEU A 98 -8.88 -12.73 -17.69
C LEU A 98 -10.08 -11.90 -18.16
N GLY A 99 -10.32 -10.77 -17.49
CA GLY A 99 -11.46 -9.91 -17.74
C GLY A 99 -12.71 -10.23 -16.90
N ASP A 100 -12.73 -11.31 -16.12
CA ASP A 100 -13.87 -11.63 -15.26
C ASP A 100 -13.99 -10.67 -14.06
N GLU A 101 -15.22 -10.46 -13.61
CA GLU A 101 -15.54 -9.68 -12.42
C GLU A 101 -15.61 -10.60 -11.19
N VAL A 102 -14.86 -10.24 -10.16
CA VAL A 102 -14.65 -11.06 -8.95
C VAL A 102 -14.95 -10.27 -7.70
N HIS A 103 -15.46 -10.96 -6.67
CA HIS A 103 -15.78 -10.38 -5.37
C HIS A 103 -14.72 -10.76 -4.32
N GLY A 104 -14.62 -9.98 -3.23
CA GLY A 104 -13.80 -10.36 -2.09
C GLY A 104 -14.25 -11.72 -1.51
N GLY A 105 -13.29 -12.62 -1.28
CA GLY A 105 -13.53 -14.01 -0.85
C GLY A 105 -13.83 -15.01 -1.98
N GLN A 106 -14.00 -14.57 -3.23
CA GLN A 106 -14.23 -15.47 -4.37
C GLN A 106 -12.98 -16.31 -4.68
N VAL A 107 -13.16 -17.61 -4.89
CA VAL A 107 -12.07 -18.55 -5.25
C VAL A 107 -11.63 -18.30 -6.69
N LEU A 108 -10.34 -18.03 -6.90
CA LEU A 108 -9.75 -17.78 -8.22
C LEU A 108 -9.08 -19.03 -8.78
N VAL A 109 -8.38 -19.79 -7.93
CA VAL A 109 -7.66 -21.01 -8.32
C VAL A 109 -7.64 -22.02 -7.18
N VAL A 110 -7.67 -23.30 -7.55
CA VAL A 110 -7.59 -24.43 -6.63
C VAL A 110 -6.28 -25.17 -6.88
N LEU A 111 -5.43 -25.23 -5.85
CA LEU A 111 -4.10 -25.82 -5.88
C LEU A 111 -4.10 -27.12 -5.06
N HIS A 112 -3.48 -28.16 -5.59
CA HIS A 112 -3.13 -29.35 -4.82
C HIS A 112 -1.74 -29.13 -4.19
N ALA A 113 -1.70 -28.88 -2.89
CA ALA A 113 -0.51 -28.47 -2.13
C ALA A 113 -0.24 -29.48 -0.99
N PRO A 114 0.73 -30.41 -1.13
CA PRO A 114 1.01 -31.43 -0.12
C PRO A 114 1.40 -30.84 1.26
N ALA A 115 2.10 -29.71 1.28
CA ALA A 115 2.44 -28.98 2.51
C ALA A 115 1.19 -28.53 3.29
N PHE A 116 0.08 -28.28 2.60
CA PHE A 116 -1.18 -27.88 3.22
C PHE A 116 -1.85 -29.03 3.98
N ALA A 117 -1.78 -30.25 3.44
CA ALA A 117 -2.22 -31.46 4.13
C ALA A 117 -1.33 -31.78 5.35
N GLN A 118 -0.03 -31.53 5.26
CA GLN A 118 0.90 -31.70 6.38
C GLN A 118 0.56 -30.74 7.54
N ALA A 119 0.27 -29.47 7.26
CA ALA A 119 -0.14 -28.50 8.27
C ALA A 119 -1.46 -28.89 8.99
N GLN A 120 -2.47 -29.34 8.24
CA GLN A 120 -3.72 -29.88 8.82
C GLN A 120 -3.45 -31.11 9.70
N THR A 121 -2.60 -32.03 9.25
CA THR A 121 -2.23 -33.23 10.01
C THR A 121 -1.50 -32.87 11.30
N ALA A 122 -0.58 -31.89 11.26
CA ALA A 122 0.14 -31.40 12.42
C ALA A 122 -0.80 -30.78 13.47
N LEU A 123 -1.79 -29.97 13.05
CA LEU A 123 -2.83 -29.46 13.94
C LEU A 123 -3.61 -30.60 14.62
N LEU A 124 -4.06 -31.59 13.85
CA LEU A 124 -4.82 -32.72 14.40
C LEU A 124 -4.01 -33.53 15.43
N GLN A 125 -2.71 -33.72 15.18
CA GLN A 125 -1.80 -34.38 16.14
C GLN A 125 -1.59 -33.53 17.40
N ALA A 126 -1.31 -32.24 17.26
CA ALA A 126 -1.12 -31.32 18.38
C ALA A 126 -2.41 -31.19 19.23
N HIS A 127 -3.58 -31.15 18.58
CA HIS A 127 -4.89 -31.17 19.23
C HIS A 127 -5.10 -32.46 20.05
N ALA A 128 -4.77 -33.63 19.49
CA ALA A 128 -4.86 -34.89 20.21
C ALA A 128 -3.93 -34.93 21.43
N ARG A 129 -2.68 -34.46 21.30
CA ARG A 129 -1.70 -34.35 22.40
C ARG A 129 -2.17 -33.40 23.49
N ARG A 130 -2.63 -32.19 23.12
CA ARG A 130 -3.20 -31.20 24.06
C ARG A 130 -4.35 -31.78 24.86
N ASN A 131 -5.25 -32.53 24.21
CA ASN A 131 -6.40 -33.14 24.86
C ASN A 131 -6.03 -34.30 25.79
N LEU A 132 -4.99 -35.08 25.46
CA LEU A 132 -4.45 -36.09 26.36
C LEU A 132 -3.81 -35.44 27.59
N ALA A 133 -2.86 -34.51 27.38
CA ALA A 133 -2.18 -33.78 28.45
C ALA A 133 -3.17 -33.04 29.37
N ARG A 134 -4.24 -32.48 28.80
CA ARG A 134 -5.32 -31.85 29.57
C ARG A 134 -6.01 -32.83 30.50
N ARG A 135 -6.42 -34.01 30.02
CA ARG A 135 -7.05 -35.05 30.84
C ARG A 135 -6.11 -35.59 31.92
N GLU A 136 -4.81 -35.71 31.62
CA GLU A 136 -3.80 -36.14 32.60
C GLU A 136 -3.56 -35.07 33.67
N PHE A 137 -3.48 -33.78 33.29
CA PHE A 137 -3.39 -32.67 34.23
C PHE A 137 -4.66 -32.52 35.09
N ASP A 138 -5.86 -32.60 34.50
CA ASP A 138 -7.12 -32.51 35.24
C ASP A 138 -7.21 -33.64 36.29
N ARG A 139 -6.81 -34.87 35.94
CA ARG A 139 -6.69 -35.98 36.89
C ARG A 139 -5.62 -35.75 37.95
N ALA A 140 -4.44 -35.24 37.58
CA ALA A 140 -3.39 -34.91 38.54
C ALA A 140 -3.83 -33.80 39.51
N ARG A 141 -4.62 -32.83 39.04
CA ARG A 141 -5.20 -31.76 39.85
C ARG A 141 -6.24 -32.26 40.85
N GLU A 142 -7.00 -33.30 40.52
CA GLU A 142 -7.87 -34.00 41.48
C GLU A 142 -7.04 -34.74 42.52
N LEU A 143 -6.12 -35.60 42.09
CA LEU A 143 -5.26 -36.39 42.99
C LEU A 143 -4.37 -35.52 43.90
N MET A 144 -3.98 -34.32 43.47
CA MET A 144 -3.21 -33.37 44.29
C MET A 144 -4.04 -32.76 45.43
N LYS A 145 -5.36 -32.56 45.23
CA LYS A 145 -6.26 -32.11 46.31
C LYS A 145 -6.48 -33.17 47.37
N ASP A 146 -6.47 -34.44 46.95
CA ASP A 146 -6.58 -35.61 47.81
C ASP A 146 -5.23 -36.03 48.44
N GLU A 147 -4.17 -35.20 48.26
CA GLU A 147 -2.78 -35.44 48.69
C GLU A 147 -2.17 -36.78 48.18
N ALA A 148 -2.78 -37.38 47.16
CA ALA A 148 -2.43 -38.71 46.62
C ALA A 148 -1.24 -38.70 45.65
N ILE A 149 -0.77 -37.53 45.21
CA ILE A 149 0.44 -37.36 44.38
C ILE A 149 1.40 -36.34 44.97
N GLN A 150 2.65 -36.41 44.52
CA GLN A 150 3.71 -35.48 44.91
C GLN A 150 3.64 -34.20 44.08
N GLN A 151 3.93 -33.04 44.70
CA GLN A 151 3.98 -31.72 44.04
C GLN A 151 4.79 -31.71 42.73
N ARG A 152 5.89 -32.48 42.67
CA ARG A 152 6.74 -32.60 41.48
C ARG A 152 6.03 -33.25 40.30
N GLU A 153 5.16 -34.24 40.54
CA GLU A 153 4.39 -34.89 39.47
C GLU A 153 3.26 -33.98 39.01
N TYR A 154 2.60 -33.23 39.91
CA TYR A 154 1.64 -32.19 39.53
C TYR A 154 2.27 -31.14 38.60
N GLN A 155 3.42 -30.56 39.02
CA GLN A 155 4.17 -29.58 38.21
C GLN A 155 4.62 -30.14 36.86
N ARG A 156 5.01 -31.42 36.82
CA ARG A 156 5.36 -32.09 35.57
C ARG A 156 4.15 -32.17 34.62
N ARG A 157 2.96 -32.50 35.11
CA ARG A 157 1.74 -32.57 34.27
C ARG A 157 1.27 -31.18 33.82
N GLU A 158 1.50 -30.17 34.65
CA GLU A 158 1.27 -28.76 34.30
C GLU A 158 2.15 -28.35 33.11
N SER A 159 3.48 -28.58 33.19
CA SER A 159 4.41 -28.28 32.09
C SER A 159 4.16 -29.14 30.83
N GLU A 160 3.71 -30.40 30.97
CA GLU A 160 3.30 -31.23 29.83
C GLU A 160 2.07 -30.66 29.10
N LEU A 161 1.09 -30.11 29.84
CA LEU A 161 -0.06 -29.41 29.26
C LEU A 161 0.33 -28.07 28.61
N GLU A 162 1.20 -27.28 29.24
CA GLU A 162 1.69 -26.02 28.68
C GLU A 162 2.44 -26.24 27.36
N ALA A 163 3.33 -27.25 27.32
CA ALA A 163 4.05 -27.63 26.11
C ALA A 163 3.11 -28.07 24.98
N ALA A 164 2.13 -28.94 25.28
CA ALA A 164 1.16 -29.41 24.28
C ALA A 164 0.19 -28.30 23.82
N THR A 165 -0.11 -27.32 24.69
CA THR A 165 -0.90 -26.13 24.32
C THR A 165 -0.10 -25.20 23.40
N THR A 166 1.20 -25.05 23.64
CA THR A 166 2.11 -24.29 22.78
C THR A 166 2.28 -24.94 21.41
N GLU A 167 2.44 -26.27 21.35
CA GLU A 167 2.50 -27.04 20.10
C GLU A 167 1.21 -26.88 19.27
N TYR A 168 0.04 -26.88 19.92
CA TYR A 168 -1.23 -26.60 19.25
C TYR A 168 -1.28 -25.19 18.66
N GLY A 169 -0.92 -24.15 19.43
CA GLY A 169 -0.94 -22.76 18.96
C GLY A 169 0.03 -22.49 17.80
N LEU A 170 1.16 -23.22 17.75
CA LEU A 170 2.09 -23.17 16.61
C LEU A 170 1.45 -23.73 15.33
N ALA A 171 0.80 -24.91 15.42
CA ALA A 171 0.14 -25.54 14.28
C ALA A 171 -1.07 -24.73 13.78
N GLU A 172 -1.82 -24.12 14.70
CA GLU A 172 -2.91 -23.18 14.42
C GLU A 172 -2.40 -21.93 13.68
N SER A 173 -1.30 -21.33 14.14
CA SER A 173 -0.65 -20.19 13.49
C SER A 173 -0.15 -20.51 12.07
N GLN A 174 0.29 -21.75 11.83
CA GLN A 174 0.71 -22.20 10.49
C GLN A 174 -0.48 -22.27 9.52
N LEU A 175 -1.67 -22.72 9.97
CA LEU A 175 -2.88 -22.74 9.15
C LEU A 175 -3.46 -21.34 8.94
N HIS A 176 -3.40 -20.46 9.94
CA HIS A 176 -3.74 -19.04 9.77
C HIS A 176 -2.87 -18.36 8.71
N SER A 177 -1.58 -18.66 8.68
CA SER A 177 -0.68 -18.18 7.60
C SER A 177 -1.14 -18.64 6.22
N CYS A 178 -1.74 -19.84 6.11
CA CYS A 178 -2.30 -20.37 4.86
C CYS A 178 -3.68 -19.78 4.49
N GLY A 179 -4.19 -18.79 5.25
CA GLY A 179 -5.46 -18.11 4.97
C GLY A 179 -6.71 -18.76 5.59
N TRP A 180 -6.55 -19.75 6.47
CA TRP A 180 -7.69 -20.29 7.24
C TRP A 180 -8.01 -19.42 8.46
N GLY A 181 -9.30 -19.30 8.79
CA GLY A 181 -9.76 -18.68 10.02
C GLY A 181 -10.02 -19.72 11.11
N HIS A 182 -10.45 -19.22 12.27
CA HIS A 182 -10.94 -20.05 13.36
C HIS A 182 -12.10 -21.01 12.94
N PRO A 183 -13.13 -20.60 12.16
CA PRO A 183 -14.23 -21.51 11.87
C PRO A 183 -13.84 -22.69 10.96
N GLU A 184 -12.87 -22.53 10.06
CA GLU A 184 -12.32 -23.64 9.26
C GLU A 184 -11.53 -24.63 10.14
N ILE A 185 -10.73 -24.10 11.07
CA ILE A 185 -9.94 -24.88 12.03
C ILE A 185 -10.85 -25.66 12.99
N ASP A 186 -11.86 -25.00 13.57
CA ASP A 186 -12.88 -25.64 14.41
C ASP A 186 -13.65 -26.74 13.66
N ALA A 187 -14.00 -26.51 12.39
CA ALA A 187 -14.68 -27.49 11.56
C ALA A 187 -13.82 -28.73 11.27
N LEU A 188 -12.50 -28.55 11.02
CA LEU A 188 -11.54 -29.64 10.86
C LEU A 188 -11.40 -30.46 12.16
N VAL A 189 -11.21 -29.78 13.29
CA VAL A 189 -11.10 -30.40 14.61
C VAL A 189 -12.39 -31.16 14.98
N ALA A 190 -13.56 -30.57 14.72
CA ALA A 190 -14.85 -31.22 14.94
C ALA A 190 -15.06 -32.42 14.01
N ARG A 191 -14.51 -32.43 12.80
CA ARG A 191 -14.54 -33.59 11.87
C ARG A 191 -13.74 -34.75 12.46
N ALA A 192 -12.52 -34.49 12.91
CA ALA A 192 -11.67 -35.50 13.55
C ALA A 192 -12.24 -36.03 14.89
N GLY A 193 -12.99 -35.21 15.62
CA GLY A 193 -13.68 -35.64 16.84
C GLY A 193 -14.85 -36.61 16.63
N ARG A 194 -15.37 -36.77 15.39
CA ARG A 194 -16.54 -37.61 15.10
C ARG A 194 -16.25 -39.09 14.84
N GLY A 195 -14.98 -39.50 14.77
CA GLY A 195 -14.63 -40.92 14.69
C GLY A 195 -13.19 -41.19 14.24
N ILE A 196 -12.75 -42.43 14.44
CA ILE A 196 -11.49 -42.95 13.88
C ILE A 196 -11.74 -43.32 12.42
N GLY A 197 -11.88 -42.31 11.56
CA GLY A 197 -11.92 -42.47 10.10
C GLY A 197 -10.51 -42.43 9.50
N ASP A 198 -10.38 -42.83 8.25
CA ASP A 198 -9.10 -42.72 7.53
C ASP A 198 -8.66 -41.26 7.41
N LEU A 199 -7.37 -41.01 7.61
CA LEU A 199 -6.78 -39.67 7.53
C LEU A 199 -7.03 -38.97 6.18
N SER A 200 -7.24 -39.76 5.12
CA SER A 200 -7.54 -39.27 3.77
C SER A 200 -8.91 -38.58 3.63
N ASP A 201 -9.87 -38.86 4.52
CA ASP A 201 -11.19 -38.21 4.54
C ASP A 201 -11.22 -36.98 5.46
N LEU A 202 -10.24 -36.89 6.36
CA LEU A 202 -10.09 -35.80 7.32
C LEU A 202 -9.29 -34.63 6.75
N VAL A 203 -8.29 -34.91 5.92
CA VAL A 203 -7.31 -33.93 5.45
C VAL A 203 -7.41 -33.75 3.94
N GLU A 204 -7.77 -32.54 3.50
CA GLU A 204 -7.89 -32.21 2.08
C GLU A 204 -6.61 -31.49 1.61
N PRO A 205 -5.78 -32.07 0.70
CA PRO A 205 -4.57 -31.43 0.17
C PRO A 205 -4.86 -30.26 -0.79
N THR A 206 -6.05 -29.67 -0.71
CA THR A 206 -6.64 -28.77 -1.70
C THR A 206 -6.72 -27.35 -1.12
N LEU A 207 -5.74 -26.52 -1.46
CA LEU A 207 -5.72 -25.10 -1.10
C LEU A 207 -6.57 -24.29 -2.08
N ARG A 208 -7.46 -23.46 -1.56
CA ARG A 208 -8.28 -22.53 -2.36
C ARG A 208 -7.71 -21.13 -2.21
N VAL A 209 -7.22 -20.54 -3.29
CA VAL A 209 -6.73 -19.16 -3.30
C VAL A 209 -7.88 -18.24 -3.67
N THR A 210 -8.18 -17.27 -2.81
CA THR A 210 -9.30 -16.34 -2.95
C THR A 210 -8.82 -14.91 -3.26
N SER A 211 -9.69 -14.10 -3.85
CA SER A 211 -9.43 -12.67 -4.02
C SER A 211 -9.61 -11.90 -2.70
N PRO A 212 -8.65 -11.10 -2.24
CA PRO A 212 -8.83 -10.26 -1.05
C PRO A 212 -9.72 -9.03 -1.32
N ILE A 213 -9.86 -8.61 -2.59
CA ILE A 213 -10.66 -7.45 -3.00
C ILE A 213 -11.67 -7.83 -4.09
N GLY A 214 -12.74 -7.04 -4.20
CA GLY A 214 -13.58 -7.05 -5.40
C GLY A 214 -12.96 -6.22 -6.53
N GLY A 215 -13.17 -6.62 -7.78
CA GLY A 215 -12.64 -5.93 -8.96
C GLY A 215 -12.72 -6.79 -10.21
N ARG A 216 -11.91 -6.45 -11.23
CA ARG A 216 -11.77 -7.23 -12.46
C ARG A 216 -10.39 -7.88 -12.54
N VAL A 217 -10.31 -9.10 -13.05
CA VAL A 217 -9.05 -9.80 -13.32
C VAL A 217 -8.35 -9.12 -14.50
N ILE A 218 -7.20 -8.48 -14.25
CA ILE A 218 -6.38 -7.79 -15.25
C ILE A 218 -5.38 -8.75 -15.90
N THR A 219 -4.73 -9.59 -15.10
CA THR A 219 -3.78 -10.61 -15.57
C THR A 219 -4.09 -11.97 -14.94
N ARG A 220 -3.85 -13.04 -15.70
CA ARG A 220 -3.88 -14.43 -15.24
C ARG A 220 -2.64 -15.14 -15.79
N ASP A 221 -1.70 -15.44 -14.90
CA ASP A 221 -0.40 -16.06 -15.23
C ASP A 221 -0.33 -17.48 -14.67
N VAL A 222 -1.40 -18.27 -14.86
CA VAL A 222 -1.53 -19.63 -14.34
C VAL A 222 -2.35 -20.52 -15.27
N VAL A 223 -1.91 -21.78 -15.47
CA VAL A 223 -2.55 -22.79 -16.35
C VAL A 223 -2.94 -24.05 -15.57
N ILE A 224 -4.03 -24.71 -15.95
CA ILE A 224 -4.45 -25.99 -15.34
C ILE A 224 -3.34 -27.04 -15.51
N GLY A 225 -3.00 -27.72 -14.42
CA GLY A 225 -1.93 -28.72 -14.38
C GLY A 225 -0.51 -28.16 -14.19
N GLU A 226 -0.33 -26.84 -14.22
CA GLU A 226 0.95 -26.18 -13.93
C GLU A 226 1.37 -26.38 -12.47
N HIS A 227 2.68 -26.41 -12.21
CA HIS A 227 3.22 -26.37 -10.85
C HIS A 227 3.63 -24.93 -10.51
N VAL A 228 3.16 -24.45 -9.37
CA VAL A 228 3.29 -23.06 -8.94
C VAL A 228 4.15 -22.98 -7.68
N HIS A 229 5.03 -21.98 -7.62
CA HIS A 229 5.83 -21.63 -6.43
C HIS A 229 5.41 -20.26 -5.86
N PRO A 230 5.72 -19.96 -4.58
CA PRO A 230 5.26 -18.74 -3.91
C PRO A 230 5.69 -17.41 -4.54
N ASP A 231 6.84 -17.39 -5.21
CA ASP A 231 7.37 -16.20 -5.89
C ASP A 231 6.59 -15.83 -7.17
N LYS A 232 5.71 -16.71 -7.66
CA LYS A 232 4.93 -16.49 -8.88
C LYS A 232 3.62 -15.78 -8.57
N LEU A 233 3.41 -14.62 -9.19
CA LEU A 233 2.10 -13.97 -9.27
C LEU A 233 1.16 -14.81 -10.16
N LEU A 234 -0.06 -15.05 -9.68
CA LEU A 234 -1.06 -15.87 -10.37
C LEU A 234 -2.15 -15.02 -11.00
N PHE A 235 -2.61 -14.00 -10.27
CA PHE A 235 -3.63 -13.06 -10.72
C PHE A 235 -3.29 -11.65 -10.27
N THR A 236 -3.65 -10.68 -11.11
CA THR A 236 -3.78 -9.28 -10.70
C THR A 236 -5.25 -8.90 -10.76
N VAL A 237 -5.87 -8.61 -9.61
CA VAL A 237 -7.24 -8.10 -9.53
C VAL A 237 -7.17 -6.60 -9.28
N SER A 238 -7.95 -5.80 -10.01
CA SER A 238 -8.02 -4.36 -9.79
C SER A 238 -9.45 -3.85 -9.92
N ASP A 239 -9.83 -2.93 -9.05
CA ASP A 239 -11.08 -2.20 -9.19
C ASP A 239 -10.93 -1.11 -10.26
N LEU A 240 -11.62 -1.30 -11.39
CA LEU A 240 -11.63 -0.36 -12.53
C LEU A 240 -12.58 0.83 -12.32
N GLY A 241 -13.34 0.86 -11.22
CA GLY A 241 -14.18 2.01 -10.85
C GLY A 241 -13.40 3.27 -10.50
N THR A 242 -12.08 3.20 -10.33
CA THR A 242 -11.20 4.36 -10.18
C THR A 242 -9.84 4.11 -10.83
N LEU A 243 -9.63 4.71 -12.01
CA LEU A 243 -8.34 4.74 -12.69
C LEU A 243 -7.60 6.05 -12.41
N TRP A 244 -6.27 6.03 -12.50
CA TRP A 244 -5.45 7.23 -12.48
C TRP A 244 -5.08 7.63 -13.91
N ALA A 245 -5.21 8.92 -14.23
CA ALA A 245 -4.68 9.48 -15.47
C ALA A 245 -3.34 10.16 -15.17
N THR A 246 -2.24 9.53 -15.56
CA THR A 246 -0.90 10.14 -15.45
C THR A 246 -0.67 10.99 -16.70
N LEU A 247 -0.58 12.31 -16.52
CA LEU A 247 -0.36 13.29 -17.58
C LEU A 247 1.09 13.81 -17.51
N ASP A 248 1.81 13.77 -18.63
CA ASP A 248 3.19 14.25 -18.70
C ASP A 248 3.23 15.74 -19.09
N ALA A 249 3.36 16.61 -18.10
CA ALA A 249 3.55 18.05 -18.29
C ALA A 249 5.03 18.39 -18.50
N ARG A 250 5.34 19.23 -19.52
CA ARG A 250 6.69 19.80 -19.67
C ARG A 250 6.79 21.09 -18.87
N GLU A 251 8.01 21.51 -18.55
CA GLU A 251 8.27 22.77 -17.82
C GLU A 251 7.60 24.01 -18.46
N LYS A 252 7.49 24.01 -19.80
CA LYS A 252 6.81 25.07 -20.58
C LYS A 252 5.29 25.16 -20.32
N ASP A 253 4.70 24.06 -19.87
CA ASP A 253 3.25 23.90 -19.70
C ASP A 253 2.83 24.13 -18.23
N LEU A 254 3.77 24.07 -17.28
CA LEU A 254 3.52 24.35 -15.85
C LEU A 254 2.78 25.66 -15.56
N PRO A 255 3.05 26.81 -16.24
CA PRO A 255 2.33 28.06 -15.99
C PRO A 255 0.83 28.02 -16.34
N SER A 256 0.36 26.96 -17.00
CA SER A 256 -1.04 26.76 -17.40
C SER A 256 -1.80 25.75 -16.51
N LEU A 257 -1.12 25.14 -15.54
CA LEU A 257 -1.63 24.05 -14.70
C LEU A 257 -1.78 24.44 -13.22
N ALA A 258 -1.53 25.71 -12.88
CA ALA A 258 -1.48 26.25 -11.52
C ALA A 258 -2.63 27.22 -11.21
#